data_AF-A0A6C1QRP3-F1
#
_entry.id   AF-A0A6C1QRP3-F1
#
_cell.length_a   1.000
_cell.length_b   1.000
_cell.length_c   1.000
_cell.angle_alpha   90.00
_cell.angle_beta   90.00
_cell.angle_gamma   90.00
#
_symmetry.space_group_name_H-M   'P 1'
#
loop_
_entity.id
_entity.type
_entity.pdbx_description
1 polymer ?
#
loop_
_entity_poly.entity_id
_entity_poly.type
_entity_poly.pdbx_seq_one_letter_code
_entity_poly.pdbx_strand_id
1 'polypeptide(L)' 'MTQTRPLSWTLILPGPLDRLTGGTLYDRRMVEGARAAGDHVAVISLPGDYPEGLSDADRAAARAALSEAAH' A
#
# COMPACT_ATOMS: atom_id res chain seq x y z
N MET A 1 23.61 -14.67 -10.43
CA MET A 1 22.81 -13.92 -9.45
C MET A 1 22.33 -12.66 -10.16
N THR A 2 21.08 -12.64 -10.62
CA THR A 2 20.52 -11.48 -11.32
C THR A 2 20.36 -10.35 -10.31
N GLN A 3 21.11 -9.26 -10.46
CA GLN A 3 20.96 -8.10 -9.59
C GLN A 3 19.71 -7.35 -10.03
N THR A 4 18.60 -7.57 -9.34
CA THR A 4 17.38 -6.80 -9.52
C THR A 4 17.67 -5.37 -9.10
N ARG A 5 17.49 -4.41 -10.01
CA ARG A 5 17.61 -3.00 -9.67
C ARG A 5 16.49 -2.64 -8.69
N PRO A 6 16.75 -1.76 -7.70
CA PRO A 6 15.70 -1.32 -6.80
C PRO A 6 14.59 -0.64 -7.57
N LEU A 7 13.35 -1.03 -7.26
CA LEU A 7 12.14 -0.51 -7.88
C LEU A 7 11.48 0.54 -6.97
N SER A 8 10.68 1.41 -7.58
CA SER A 8 9.84 2.37 -6.85
C SER A 8 8.38 2.05 -7.14
N TRP A 9 7.58 1.86 -6.09
CA TRP A 9 6.17 1.51 -6.22
C TRP A 9 5.34 1.91 -4.99
N THR A 10 4.03 1.97 -5.17
CA THR A 10 3.08 2.46 -4.15
C THR A 10 2.03 1.41 -3.84
N LEU A 11 1.83 1.13 -2.55
CA LEU A 11 0.74 0.30 -2.04
C LEU A 11 -0.39 1.20 -1.51
N ILE A 12 -1.61 0.98 -1.99
CA ILE A 12 -2.82 1.66 -1.51
C ILE A 12 -3.73 0.60 -0.88
N LEU A 13 -4.16 0.80 0.37
CA LEU A 13 -4.97 -0.17 1.11
C LEU A 13 -6.08 0.49 1.95
N PRO A 14 -7.21 -0.19 2.19
CA PRO A 14 -8.20 0.24 3.16
C PRO A 14 -7.70 -0.01 4.58
N GLY A 15 -7.67 1.04 5.40
CA GLY A 15 -7.23 0.99 6.79
C GLY A 15 -5.71 1.05 6.96
N PRO A 16 -5.25 1.01 8.21
CA PRO A 16 -3.84 1.18 8.53
C PRO A 16 -3.05 -0.13 8.32
N LEU A 17 -1.81 -0.01 7.82
CA LEU A 17 -0.95 -1.17 7.50
C LEU A 17 -0.53 -1.97 8.74
N ASP A 18 -0.50 -1.34 9.91
CA ASP A 18 -0.16 -1.96 11.19
C ASP A 18 -1.32 -2.73 11.84
N ARG A 19 -2.51 -2.72 11.23
CA ARG A 19 -3.66 -3.50 11.70
C ARG A 19 -3.29 -4.99 11.75
N LEU A 20 -3.68 -5.64 12.84
CA LEU A 20 -3.35 -7.05 13.11
C LEU A 20 -4.42 -8.05 12.64
N THR A 21 -5.20 -7.71 11.61
CA THR A 21 -6.10 -8.67 10.94
C THR A 21 -5.35 -9.37 9.80
N GLY A 22 -5.75 -10.59 9.45
CA GLY A 22 -4.94 -11.49 8.61
C GLY A 22 -4.51 -10.93 7.24
N GLY A 23 -5.27 -10.01 6.64
CA GLY A 23 -4.96 -9.40 5.34
C GLY A 23 -3.80 -8.41 5.37
N THR A 24 -3.76 -7.52 6.35
CA THR A 24 -2.74 -6.47 6.48
C THR A 24 -1.37 -7.01 6.92
N LEU A 25 -1.33 -8.21 7.53
CA LEU A 25 -0.07 -8.86 7.91
C LEU A 25 0.78 -9.27 6.68
N TYR A 26 0.13 -9.71 5.60
CA TYR A 26 0.83 -10.05 4.35
C TYR A 26 1.40 -8.79 3.71
N ASP A 27 0.58 -7.75 3.56
CA ASP A 27 0.97 -6.46 3.00
C ASP A 27 2.15 -5.84 3.76
N ARG A 28 2.11 -5.89 5.09
CA ARG A 28 3.21 -5.41 5.93
C ARG A 28 4.51 -6.16 5.63
N ARG A 29 4.48 -7.50 5.60
CA ARG A 29 5.67 -8.33 5.31
C ARG A 29 6.20 -8.09 3.90
N MET A 30 5.32 -7.87 2.93
CA MET A 30 5.69 -7.54 1.55
C MET A 30 6.44 -6.20 1.49
N VAL A 31 5.88 -5.15 2.10
CA VAL A 31 6.51 -3.82 2.16
C VAL A 31 7.86 -3.87 2.89
N GLU A 32 7.92 -4.57 4.02
CA GLU A 32 9.15 -4.77 4.79
C GLU A 32 10.23 -5.49 3.96
N GLY A 33 9.86 -6.59 3.29
CA GLY A 33 10.78 -7.37 2.46
C GLY A 33 11.32 -6.56 1.28
N ALA A 34 10.47 -5.80 0.60
CA ALA A 34 10.87 -4.98 -0.53
C ALA A 34 11.78 -3.82 -0.11
N ARG A 35 11.44 -3.11 0.98
CA ARG A 35 12.33 -2.07 1.54
C ARG A 35 13.68 -2.65 1.97
N ALA A 36 13.69 -3.83 2.57
CA ALA A 36 14.94 -4.53 2.93
C ALA A 36 15.77 -4.95 1.69
N ALA A 37 15.12 -5.22 0.56
CA ALA A 37 15.77 -5.49 -0.72
C ALA A 37 16.27 -4.22 -1.44
N GLY A 38 15.93 -3.03 -0.92
CA GLY A 38 16.35 -1.72 -1.46
C GLY A 38 15.26 -0.98 -2.24
N ASP A 39 14.06 -1.54 -2.39
CA ASP A 39 12.96 -0.86 -3.07
C ASP A 39 12.47 0.35 -2.30
N HIS A 40 12.04 1.38 -3.03
CA HIS A 40 11.37 2.56 -2.49
C HIS A 40 9.86 2.32 -2.52
N VAL A 41 9.30 1.95 -1.36
CA VAL A 41 7.88 1.62 -1.23
C VAL A 41 7.11 2.70 -0.47
N ALA A 42 6.18 3.38 -1.15
CA ALA A 42 5.22 4.28 -0.52
C ALA A 42 3.96 3.52 -0.10
N VAL A 43 3.36 3.89 1.03
CA VAL A 43 2.13 3.27 1.54
C VAL A 43 1.10 4.35 1.79
N ILE A 44 -0.09 4.19 1.20
CA ILE A 44 -1.22 5.11 1.33
C ILE A 44 -2.38 4.34 1.97
N SER A 45 -2.64 4.64 3.23
CA SER A 45 -3.77 4.08 3.96
C SER A 45 -5.01 4.95 3.77
N LEU A 46 -6.07 4.35 3.25
CA LEU A 46 -7.38 4.97 3.11
C LEU A 46 -8.17 4.80 4.42
N PRO A 47 -9.06 5.73 4.77
CA PRO A 47 -9.79 5.67 6.04
C PRO A 47 -10.89 4.60 6.09
N GLY A 48 -11.17 3.88 4.99
CA GLY A 48 -12.17 2.82 4.97
C GLY A 48 -11.82 1.68 5.91
N ASP A 49 -12.82 1.25 6.70
CA ASP A 49 -12.69 0.18 7.67
C ASP A 49 -13.45 -1.09 7.21
N TYR A 50 -13.08 -2.24 7.77
CA TYR A 50 -13.82 -3.49 7.59
C TYR A 50 -14.76 -3.68 8.80
N PRO A 51 -16.04 -4.07 8.59
CA PRO A 51 -16.65 -4.53 7.34
C PRO A 51 -17.31 -3.43 6.47
N GLU A 52 -17.30 -2.18 6.92
CA GLU A 52 -18.04 -1.06 6.31
C GLU A 52 -17.62 -0.78 4.86
N GLY A 53 -16.37 -1.09 4.51
CA GLY A 53 -15.80 -0.90 3.19
C GLY A 53 -15.42 0.56 2.90
N LEU A 54 -15.06 0.83 1.65
CA LEU A 54 -14.71 2.18 1.19
C LEU A 54 -15.96 2.94 0.76
N SER A 55 -16.14 4.15 1.31
CA SER A 55 -17.12 5.11 0.80
C SER A 55 -16.74 5.61 -0.61
N ASP A 56 -17.67 6.28 -1.29
CA ASP A 56 -17.36 6.92 -2.58
C ASP A 56 -16.28 7.99 -2.47
N ALA A 57 -16.24 8.71 -1.34
CA ALA A 57 -15.18 9.67 -1.04
C ALA A 57 -13.82 8.98 -0.92
N ASP A 58 -13.75 7.84 -0.24
CA ASP A 58 -12.49 7.08 -0.08
C ASP A 58 -12.02 6.52 -1.41
N ARG A 59 -12.95 6.08 -2.27
CA ARG A 59 -12.65 5.62 -3.64
C ARG A 59 -12.15 6.75 -4.52
N ALA A 60 -12.68 7.96 -4.37
CA ALA A 60 -12.20 9.14 -5.08
C ALA A 60 -10.78 9.52 -4.63
N ALA A 61 -10.53 9.52 -3.31
CA ALA A 61 -9.20 9.74 -2.75
C ALA A 61 -8.18 8.70 -3.25
N ALA A 62 -8.57 7.42 -3.31
CA ALA A 62 -7.73 6.35 -3.84
C ALA A 62 -7.30 6.60 -5.31
N ARG A 63 -8.23 7.07 -6.15
CA ARG A 63 -7.95 7.37 -7.57
C ARG A 63 -7.02 8.57 -7.72
N ALA A 64 -7.22 9.62 -6.90
CA ALA A 64 -6.33 10.77 -6.90
C ALA A 64 -4.89 10.35 -6.52
N ALA A 65 -4.76 9.60 -5.42
CA ALA A 65 -3.48 9.05 -4.97
C ALA A 65 -2.79 8.18 -6.03
N LEU A 66 -3.54 7.34 -6.74
CA LEU A 66 -3.00 6.52 -7.83
C LEU A 66 -2.50 7.38 -9.00
N SER A 67 -3.22 8.46 -9.33
CA SER A 67 -2.81 9.39 -10.39
C SER A 67 -1.54 10.16 -10.03
N GLU A 68 -1.37 10.54 -8.76
CA GLU A 68 -0.16 11.22 -8.27
C GLU A 68 1.05 10.29 -8.24
N ALA A 69 0.84 9.03 -7.82
CA ALA A 69 1.90 8.02 -7.75
C ALA A 69 2.36 7.48 -9.13
N ALA A 70 1.63 7.79 -10.20
CA ALA A 70 1.96 7.37 -11.57
C ALA A 70 2.89 8.37 -12.31
N HIS A 71 3.32 9.45 -11.64
CA HIS A 71 4.29 10.44 -12.12
C HIS A 71 5.68 10.23 -11.49
#